data_AF-A0A3D4JI38-F1
#
_entry.id   AF-A0A3D4JI38-F1
#
_cell.length_a   1.000
_cell.length_b   1.000
_cell.length_c   1.000
_cell.angle_alpha   90.00
_cell.angle_beta   90.00
_cell.angle_gamma   90.00
#
_symmetry.space_group_name_H-M   'P 1'
#
loop_
_entity.id
_entity.type
_entity.pdbx_description
1 polymer ?
#
loop_
_entity_poly.entity_id
_entity_poly.type
_entity_poly.pdbx_seq_one_letter_code
_entity_poly.pdbx_strand_id
1 'polypeptide(L)'
;MPSVSMEGKVIGVTVHNTDWISVASGTTPAEQYTRATVNGNMKDVRVHYYVDNTCAWQNLPLSLSGWHAADGSGNGNRRTIAIECIMSSAYNDRDKKSEDNCARLAAALLKKYGKQVYPAKNSVDEVTREVIQGKWGNGSERKFSL
;
A
#
# COMPACT_ATOMS: atom_id res chain seq x y z
N MET A 1 17.09 -8.82 -10.69
CA MET A 1 16.90 -9.75 -9.55
C MET A 1 15.86 -10.78 -9.92
N PRO A 2 16.10 -12.08 -9.67
CA PRO A 2 15.17 -13.11 -10.10
C PRO A 2 13.86 -13.02 -9.31
N SER A 3 12.86 -12.47 -9.97
CA SER A 3 11.46 -12.49 -9.54
C SER A 3 10.80 -13.74 -10.12
N VAL A 4 10.14 -14.53 -9.28
CA VAL A 4 9.39 -15.70 -9.74
C VAL A 4 8.02 -15.27 -10.24
N SER A 5 7.43 -16.07 -11.14
CA SER A 5 6.07 -15.81 -11.60
C SER A 5 5.04 -15.99 -10.48
N MET A 6 4.22 -14.96 -10.32
CA MET A 6 3.03 -14.88 -9.46
C MET A 6 1.72 -15.10 -10.22
N GLU A 7 1.77 -15.41 -11.52
CA GLU A 7 0.58 -15.61 -12.34
C GLU A 7 -0.33 -16.70 -11.74
N GLY A 8 -1.60 -16.37 -11.52
CA GLY A 8 -2.57 -17.24 -10.85
C GLY A 8 -2.31 -17.51 -9.36
N LYS A 9 -1.28 -16.92 -8.74
CA LYS A 9 -0.84 -17.24 -7.37
C LYS A 9 -1.09 -16.14 -6.34
N VAL A 10 -1.50 -14.94 -6.76
CA VAL A 10 -1.73 -13.81 -5.87
C VAL A 10 -2.83 -14.12 -4.84
N ILE A 11 -2.50 -14.00 -3.56
CA ILE A 11 -3.42 -14.27 -2.44
C ILE A 11 -3.84 -13.03 -1.68
N GLY A 12 -3.14 -11.91 -1.83
CA GLY A 12 -3.44 -10.68 -1.10
C GLY A 12 -2.50 -9.52 -1.42
N VAL A 13 -2.53 -8.53 -0.54
CA VAL A 13 -1.69 -7.32 -0.59
C VAL A 13 -0.92 -7.23 0.72
N THR A 14 0.36 -6.85 0.66
CA THR A 14 1.15 -6.48 1.84
C THR A 14 1.39 -4.97 1.80
N VAL A 15 0.93 -4.27 2.82
CA VAL A 15 1.10 -2.81 2.94
C VAL A 15 2.27 -2.53 3.86
N HIS A 16 3.12 -1.60 3.45
CA HIS A 16 4.28 -1.12 4.17
C HIS A 16 4.22 0.40 4.28
N ASN A 17 5.09 0.96 5.12
CA ASN A 17 5.33 2.38 5.16
C ASN A 17 6.79 2.67 4.85
N THR A 18 7.00 3.71 4.06
CA THR A 18 8.31 4.29 3.83
C THR A 18 8.29 5.77 4.19
N ASP A 19 9.48 6.33 4.45
CA ASP A 19 9.62 7.71 4.87
C ASP A 19 9.32 8.69 3.73
N TRP A 20 8.82 9.86 4.10
CA TRP A 20 8.77 11.01 3.22
C TRP A 20 10.18 11.51 2.90
N ILE A 21 10.49 11.69 1.62
CA ILE A 21 11.82 12.15 1.15
C ILE A 21 11.76 13.53 0.48
N SER A 22 12.90 14.21 0.49
CA SER A 22 13.14 15.33 -0.43
C SER A 22 13.29 14.81 -1.85
N VAL A 23 12.74 15.55 -2.82
CA VAL A 23 12.67 15.12 -4.21
C VAL A 23 13.15 16.23 -5.14
N ALA A 24 13.58 15.85 -6.35
CA ALA A 24 13.91 16.82 -7.39
C ALA A 24 12.67 17.64 -7.77
N SER A 25 12.89 18.89 -8.19
CA SER A 25 11.81 19.76 -8.66
C SER A 25 10.99 19.08 -9.77
N GLY A 26 9.66 19.16 -9.66
CA GLY A 26 8.73 18.58 -10.63
C GLY A 26 8.51 17.07 -10.51
N THR A 27 9.07 16.40 -9.49
CA THR A 27 8.86 14.97 -9.23
C THR A 27 8.15 14.74 -7.90
N THR A 28 7.66 13.52 -7.68
CA THR A 28 7.02 13.12 -6.42
C THR A 28 7.85 12.06 -5.68
N PRO A 29 7.62 11.85 -4.37
CA PRO A 29 8.27 10.76 -3.64
C PRO A 29 8.02 9.39 -4.28
N ALA A 30 6.81 9.08 -4.75
CA ALA A 30 6.50 7.81 -5.39
C ALA A 30 7.35 7.58 -6.66
N GLU A 31 7.53 8.63 -7.46
CA GLU A 31 8.41 8.60 -8.63
C GLU A 31 9.87 8.37 -8.22
N GLN A 32 10.37 9.11 -7.23
CA GLN A 32 11.78 9.03 -6.83
C GLN A 32 12.15 7.68 -6.22
N TYR A 33 11.28 7.07 -5.42
CA TYR A 33 11.49 5.70 -4.93
C TYR A 33 11.50 4.66 -6.06
N THR A 34 10.65 4.85 -7.07
CA THR A 34 10.65 3.99 -8.27
C THR A 34 11.96 4.13 -9.04
N ARG A 35 12.43 5.36 -9.27
CA ARG A 35 13.73 5.63 -9.91
C ARG A 35 14.90 5.05 -9.09
N ALA A 36 14.85 5.19 -7.76
CA ALA A 36 15.83 4.61 -6.84
C ALA A 36 15.86 3.07 -6.87
N THR A 37 14.75 2.43 -7.21
CA THR A 37 14.73 0.98 -7.39
C THR A 37 15.41 0.57 -8.70
N VAL A 38 15.11 1.30 -9.78
CA VAL A 38 15.65 1.04 -11.13
C VAL A 38 17.17 1.30 -11.19
N ASN A 39 17.66 2.33 -10.51
CA ASN A 39 19.09 2.66 -10.50
C ASN A 39 19.93 1.82 -9.52
N GLY A 40 19.31 0.87 -8.80
CA GLY A 40 20.00 -0.06 -7.90
C GLY A 40 20.15 0.43 -6.45
N ASN A 41 19.70 1.65 -6.12
CA ASN A 41 19.83 2.21 -4.77
C ASN A 41 19.01 1.42 -3.71
N MET A 42 17.95 0.73 -4.14
CA MET A 42 17.13 -0.12 -3.24
C MET A 42 17.72 -1.51 -2.99
N LYS A 43 18.95 -1.81 -3.46
CA LYS A 43 19.61 -3.13 -3.31
C LYS A 43 18.65 -4.26 -3.71
N ASP A 44 18.38 -5.20 -2.80
CA ASP A 44 17.52 -6.35 -3.02
C ASP A 44 16.02 -6.09 -2.82
N VAL A 45 15.64 -4.93 -2.28
CA VAL A 45 14.24 -4.61 -1.98
C VAL A 45 13.43 -4.39 -3.26
N ARG A 46 12.32 -5.10 -3.42
CA ARG A 46 11.41 -4.95 -4.57
C ARG A 46 9.96 -4.99 -4.13
N VAL A 47 9.25 -3.90 -4.38
CA VAL A 47 7.81 -3.72 -4.16
C VAL A 47 7.10 -3.37 -5.46
N HIS A 48 5.79 -3.59 -5.52
CA HIS A 48 5.00 -3.36 -6.74
C HIS A 48 4.62 -1.90 -6.92
N TYR A 49 4.29 -1.21 -5.83
CA TYR A 49 3.88 0.18 -5.88
C TYR A 49 4.53 1.02 -4.77
N TYR A 50 4.87 2.26 -5.15
CA TYR A 50 5.06 3.36 -4.23
C TYR A 50 3.88 4.33 -4.38
N VAL A 51 3.32 4.79 -3.26
CA VAL A 51 2.12 5.64 -3.25
C VAL A 51 2.33 6.82 -2.32
N ASP A 52 2.16 8.03 -2.84
CA ASP A 52 2.14 9.27 -2.07
C ASP A 52 0.75 9.92 -2.12
N ASN A 53 0.64 11.15 -1.60
CA ASN A 53 -0.61 11.89 -1.54
C ASN A 53 -1.16 12.31 -2.91
N THR A 54 -0.34 12.23 -3.97
CA THR A 54 -0.68 12.69 -5.32
C THR A 54 -0.88 11.55 -6.30
N CYS A 55 -0.09 10.48 -6.22
CA CYS A 55 -0.07 9.44 -7.23
C CYS A 55 0.42 8.08 -6.69
N ALA A 56 0.32 7.07 -7.56
CA ALA A 56 0.92 5.76 -7.37
C ALA A 56 1.81 5.44 -8.57
N TRP A 57 3.04 5.01 -8.32
CA TRP A 57 3.98 4.55 -9.35
C TRP A 57 4.16 3.05 -9.28
N GLN A 58 3.97 2.36 -10.41
CA GLN A 58 4.25 0.94 -10.50
C GLN A 58 5.74 0.71 -10.73
N ASN A 59 6.36 -0.06 -9.85
CA ASN A 59 7.79 -0.38 -9.86
C ASN A 59 8.06 -1.82 -10.30
N LEU A 60 7.16 -2.77 -9.99
CA LEU A 60 7.27 -4.18 -10.37
C LEU A 60 5.97 -4.67 -11.03
N PRO A 61 6.03 -5.44 -12.14
CA PRO A 61 4.86 -6.08 -12.71
C PRO A 61 4.15 -6.99 -11.71
N LEU A 62 2.80 -6.99 -11.71
CA LEU A 62 2.01 -7.80 -10.77
C LEU A 62 2.15 -9.30 -10.96
N SER A 63 2.68 -9.74 -12.11
CA SER A 63 2.98 -11.14 -12.41
C SER A 63 4.31 -11.60 -11.82
N LEU A 64 5.07 -10.73 -11.14
CA LEU A 64 6.41 -11.00 -10.66
C LEU A 64 6.52 -10.77 -9.15
N SER A 65 7.21 -11.68 -8.46
CA SER A 65 7.42 -11.62 -7.01
C SER A 65 8.43 -10.57 -6.60
N GLY A 66 8.20 -9.95 -5.44
CA GLY A 66 9.12 -9.00 -4.82
C GLY A 66 9.99 -9.61 -3.71
N TRP A 67 10.70 -8.70 -3.03
CA TRP A 67 11.49 -8.95 -1.83
C TRP A 67 11.21 -7.80 -0.87
N HIS A 68 10.22 -8.00 0.02
CA HIS A 68 9.65 -6.95 0.87
C HIS A 68 9.13 -7.45 2.22
N ALA A 69 8.82 -8.75 2.38
CA ALA A 69 8.14 -9.29 3.56
C ALA A 69 9.07 -10.00 4.56
N ALA A 70 10.38 -10.01 4.31
CA ALA A 70 11.40 -10.65 5.16
C ALA A 70 11.13 -12.14 5.49
N ASP A 71 10.34 -12.84 4.68
CA ASP A 71 9.91 -14.22 4.91
C ASP A 71 10.58 -15.23 3.97
N GLY A 72 11.74 -14.88 3.39
CA GLY A 72 12.44 -15.73 2.44
C GLY A 72 11.57 -16.05 1.22
N SER A 73 11.33 -17.34 0.97
CA SER A 73 10.43 -17.82 -0.08
C SER A 73 8.98 -18.01 0.39
N GLY A 74 8.60 -17.39 1.50
CA GLY A 74 7.25 -17.41 2.05
C GLY A 74 6.21 -16.65 1.21
N ASN A 75 4.96 -16.75 1.64
CA ASN A 75 3.82 -16.21 0.89
C ASN A 75 3.82 -14.68 0.78
N GLY A 76 4.45 -13.97 1.71
CA GLY A 76 4.60 -12.51 1.64
C GLY A 76 5.37 -12.13 0.38
N ASN A 77 6.63 -12.55 0.27
CA ASN A 77 7.43 -12.24 -0.91
C ASN A 77 6.89 -12.85 -2.22
N ARG A 78 6.24 -14.03 -2.15
CA ARG A 78 5.94 -14.84 -3.34
C ARG A 78 4.51 -14.76 -3.84
N ARG A 79 3.57 -14.25 -3.04
CA ARG A 79 2.15 -14.33 -3.36
C ARG A 79 1.34 -13.09 -2.98
N THR A 80 1.96 -12.03 -2.47
CA THR A 80 1.26 -10.75 -2.27
C THR A 80 1.78 -9.65 -3.18
N ILE A 81 0.92 -8.68 -3.47
CA ILE A 81 1.31 -7.42 -4.10
C ILE A 81 1.72 -6.44 -3.00
N ALA A 82 2.94 -5.91 -3.07
CA ALA A 82 3.48 -4.99 -2.09
C ALA A 82 3.20 -3.53 -2.46
N ILE A 83 2.70 -2.77 -1.48
CA ILE A 83 2.44 -1.34 -1.58
C ILE A 83 3.22 -0.63 -0.48
N GLU A 84 4.07 0.32 -0.86
CA GLU A 84 4.73 1.24 0.06
C GLU A 84 3.95 2.55 0.13
N CYS A 85 3.40 2.84 1.31
CA CYS A 85 2.70 4.08 1.59
C CYS A 85 3.68 5.10 2.14
N ILE A 86 3.90 6.17 1.38
CA ILE A 86 4.88 7.20 1.71
C ILE A 86 4.27 8.13 2.75
N MET A 87 4.83 8.07 3.95
CA MET A 87 4.38 8.82 5.11
C MET A 87 5.57 9.46 5.83
N SER A 88 5.37 10.65 6.37
CA SER A 88 6.30 11.23 7.35
C SER A 88 5.95 10.77 8.76
N SER A 89 6.93 10.82 9.66
CA SER A 89 6.72 10.54 11.09
C SER A 89 5.76 11.52 11.78
N ALA A 90 5.47 12.66 11.15
CA ALA A 90 4.52 13.65 11.66
C ALA A 90 3.05 13.24 11.50
N TYR A 91 2.75 12.30 10.60
CA TYR A 91 1.40 11.83 10.26
C TYR A 91 0.40 13.00 10.07
N ASN A 92 0.74 13.92 9.18
CA ASN A 92 -0.07 15.10 8.86
C ASN A 92 -1.12 14.79 7.76
N ASP A 93 -1.86 15.80 7.32
CA ASP A 93 -2.94 15.60 6.35
C ASP A 93 -2.45 15.08 4.99
N ARG A 94 -1.20 15.35 4.62
CA ARG A 94 -0.57 14.77 3.44
C ARG A 94 -0.36 13.26 3.62
N ASP A 95 0.11 12.84 4.79
CA ASP A 95 0.34 11.42 5.11
C ASP A 95 -0.97 10.64 5.17
N LYS A 96 -2.02 11.24 5.76
CA LYS A 96 -3.39 10.69 5.71
C LYS A 96 -3.89 10.55 4.27
N LYS A 97 -3.54 11.48 3.39
CA LYS A 97 -3.91 11.38 1.97
C LYS A 97 -3.12 10.28 1.25
N SER A 98 -1.84 10.08 1.55
CA SER A 98 -1.08 8.91 1.08
C SER A 98 -1.73 7.61 1.55
N GLU A 99 -2.17 7.56 2.81
CA GLU A 99 -2.89 6.40 3.38
C GLU A 99 -4.19 6.10 2.65
N ASP A 100 -5.04 7.11 2.40
CA ASP A 100 -6.28 6.96 1.64
C ASP A 100 -6.02 6.43 0.21
N ASN A 101 -5.01 7.00 -0.47
CA ASN A 101 -4.62 6.53 -1.81
C ASN A 101 -4.13 5.07 -1.78
N CYS A 102 -3.34 4.71 -0.77
CA CYS A 102 -2.90 3.34 -0.55
C CYS A 102 -4.04 2.36 -0.31
N ALA A 103 -4.99 2.72 0.57
CA ALA A 103 -6.15 1.90 0.88
C ALA A 103 -7.00 1.67 -0.38
N ARG A 104 -7.21 2.71 -1.20
CA ARG A 104 -7.91 2.62 -2.49
C ARG A 104 -7.20 1.68 -3.46
N LEU A 105 -5.88 1.78 -3.57
CA LEU A 105 -5.10 0.89 -4.44
C LEU A 105 -5.14 -0.56 -3.94
N ALA A 106 -4.98 -0.79 -2.63
CA ALA A 106 -5.06 -2.10 -2.01
C ALA A 106 -6.44 -2.73 -2.28
N ALA A 107 -7.53 -1.98 -2.09
CA ALA A 107 -8.88 -2.44 -2.36
C ALA A 107 -9.08 -2.79 -3.85
N ALA A 108 -8.58 -1.96 -4.77
CA ALA A 108 -8.65 -2.22 -6.20
C ALA A 108 -7.90 -3.50 -6.60
N LEU A 109 -6.71 -3.73 -6.03
CA LEU A 109 -5.90 -4.93 -6.26
C LEU A 109 -6.56 -6.18 -5.69
N LEU A 110 -7.06 -6.12 -4.45
CA LEU A 110 -7.80 -7.24 -3.84
C LEU A 110 -9.02 -7.62 -4.70
N LYS A 111 -9.80 -6.62 -5.15
CA LYS A 111 -10.93 -6.84 -6.07
C LYS A 111 -10.49 -7.48 -7.38
N LYS A 112 -9.40 -7.01 -8.00
CA LYS A 112 -8.83 -7.58 -9.24
C LYS A 112 -8.51 -9.07 -9.10
N TYR A 113 -8.08 -9.51 -7.92
CA TYR A 113 -7.73 -10.92 -7.65
C TYR A 113 -8.86 -11.71 -6.97
N GLY A 114 -10.10 -11.23 -7.05
CA GLY A 114 -11.27 -11.91 -6.49
C GLY A 114 -11.20 -12.09 -4.97
N LYS A 115 -10.44 -11.23 -4.28
CA LYS A 115 -10.34 -11.23 -2.82
C LYS A 115 -11.42 -10.31 -2.26
N GLN A 116 -12.07 -10.78 -1.22
CA GLN A 116 -13.09 -10.00 -0.53
C GLN A 116 -12.41 -8.85 0.23
N VAL A 117 -12.70 -7.63 -0.17
CA VAL A 117 -12.34 -6.44 0.60
C VAL A 117 -13.43 -6.28 1.66
N TYR A 118 -13.03 -6.44 2.91
CA TYR A 118 -13.93 -6.31 4.03
C TYR A 118 -14.36 -4.84 4.24
N PRO A 119 -15.51 -4.58 4.87
CA PRO A 119 -16.25 -5.55 5.67
C PRO A 119 -17.07 -6.48 4.78
N ALA A 120 -16.73 -7.77 4.74
CA ALA A 120 -17.75 -8.79 4.71
C ALA A 120 -18.48 -8.66 6.04
N LYS A 121 -19.42 -7.73 6.07
CA LYS A 121 -20.48 -7.74 7.07
C LYS A 121 -21.70 -8.29 6.40
N ASN A 122 -22.52 -8.94 7.20
CA ASN A 122 -23.70 -9.64 6.71
C ASN A 122 -24.77 -8.65 6.19
N SER A 123 -24.67 -7.33 6.48
CA SER A 123 -25.46 -6.29 5.80
C SER A 123 -24.82 -4.88 5.82
N VAL A 124 -25.29 -4.02 4.92
CA VAL A 124 -24.93 -2.59 4.82
C VAL A 124 -25.33 -1.80 6.09
N ASP A 125 -26.35 -2.25 6.81
CA ASP A 125 -26.85 -1.57 8.01
C ASP A 125 -25.86 -1.66 9.18
N GLU A 126 -25.14 -2.77 9.29
CA GLU A 126 -24.13 -2.98 10.33
C GLU A 126 -22.88 -2.12 10.09
N VAL A 127 -22.49 -1.94 8.83
CA VAL A 127 -21.43 -1.00 8.45
C VAL A 127 -21.87 0.44 8.76
N THR A 128 -23.10 0.80 8.38
CA THR A 128 -23.66 2.14 8.57
C THR A 128 -23.73 2.54 10.05
N ARG A 129 -24.16 1.61 10.93
CA ARG A 129 -24.20 1.85 12.38
C ARG A 129 -22.83 2.14 12.97
N GLU A 130 -21.80 1.41 12.55
CA GLU A 130 -20.46 1.63 13.09
C GLU A 130 -19.83 2.94 12.60
N VAL A 131 -20.13 3.35 11.36
CA VAL A 131 -19.73 4.65 10.84
C VAL A 131 -20.42 5.79 11.60
N ILE A 132 -21.74 5.71 11.83
CA ILE A 132 -22.48 6.68 12.65
C ILE A 132 -21.94 6.72 14.09
N GLN A 133 -21.49 5.58 14.62
CA GLN A 133 -20.87 5.47 15.94
C GLN A 133 -19.39 5.91 15.97
N GLY A 134 -18.83 6.43 14.87
CA GLY A 134 -17.45 6.90 14.82
C GLY A 134 -16.39 5.81 14.99
N LYS A 135 -16.77 4.54 14.83
CA LYS A 135 -15.86 3.38 14.98
C LYS A 135 -14.88 3.25 13.81
N TRP A 136 -15.09 4.02 12.75
CA TRP A 136 -14.27 4.06 11.55
C TRP A 136 -13.79 5.51 11.34
N GLY A 137 -12.47 5.70 11.22
CA GLY A 137 -11.81 7.00 11.07
C GLY A 137 -10.30 6.90 11.35
N ASN A 138 -9.51 7.80 10.73
CA ASN A 138 -8.05 7.82 10.82
C ASN A 138 -7.57 8.99 11.69
N GLY A 139 -6.78 8.70 12.73
CA GLY A 139 -6.16 9.72 13.57
C GLY A 139 -7.16 10.60 14.36
N SER A 140 -6.95 11.91 14.30
CA SER A 140 -7.45 12.98 15.21
C SER A 140 -8.95 12.94 15.55
N GLU A 141 -9.78 12.31 14.72
CA GLU A 141 -11.24 12.20 14.88
C GLU A 141 -11.66 11.43 16.15
N ARG A 142 -10.79 10.58 16.71
CA ARG A 142 -11.09 9.83 17.95
C ARG A 142 -10.92 10.62 19.25
N LYS A 143 -10.32 11.82 19.22
CA LYS A 143 -9.99 12.56 20.46
C LYS A 143 -11.18 13.30 21.08
N PHE A 144 -12.29 13.46 20.36
CA PHE A 144 -13.44 14.26 20.82
C PHE A 144 -14.68 13.43 21.18
N SER A 145 -14.57 12.10 21.17
CA SER A 145 -15.67 11.17 21.46
C SER A 145 -15.48 10.36 22.76
N LEU A 146 -14.69 10.89 23.71
CA LEU A 146 -14.62 10.43 25.10
C LEU A 146 -15.11 11.52 26.05
#